data_AF-A0AAD3NC77-F1
#
_entry.id   AF-A0AAD3NC77-F1
#
_cell.length_a   1.000
_cell.length_b   1.000
_cell.length_c   1.000
_cell.angle_alpha   90.00
_cell.angle_beta   90.00
_cell.angle_gamma   90.00
#
_symmetry.space_group_name_H-M   'P 1'
#
loop_
_entity.id
_entity.type
_entity.pdbx_description
1 polymer ?
#
loop_
_entity_poly.entity_id
_entity_poly.type
_entity_poly.pdbx_seq_one_letter_code
_entity_poly.pdbx_strand_id
1 'polypeptide(L)'
;MDGEGDWSNWSACSVTCGNGNQKRTRSCGYACTATESRTCDMPNCPGIEDAFKTAATEVSLLAGTDEFNATELFGVDTDSCERWMNCKSDFLKKYMTKVANDLPSCPCSYPTEVAYSTADVHDAPTRRNFRWKDASGPKEKLEIYKPTARYCIRSMLTLESTTLAAQHCCYNDNMKLITRGKGAGTPNLISTEFSADLHYKVDILPWIICKGDWSRYNQARPPNNGQKCPDNPQDEDYYKQFEEAREF
;
A
#
# COMPACT_ATOMS: atom_id res chain seq x y z
N MET A 1 -14.65 11.44 38.75
CA MET A 1 -15.95 11.92 38.24
C MET A 1 -15.72 12.23 36.78
N ASP A 2 -16.17 11.28 35.97
CA ASP A 2 -15.72 10.97 34.62
C ASP A 2 -16.10 12.06 33.60
N GLY A 3 -15.12 12.46 32.78
CA GLY A 3 -15.29 13.48 31.75
C GLY A 3 -15.14 12.93 30.34
N GLU A 4 -15.40 11.64 30.13
CA GLU A 4 -15.55 11.08 28.80
C GLU A 4 -17.03 11.17 28.41
N GLY A 5 -17.34 12.02 27.44
CA GLY A 5 -18.67 12.15 26.89
C GLY A 5 -19.08 10.91 26.10
N ASP A 6 -20.40 10.68 26.02
CA ASP A 6 -20.94 9.58 25.23
C ASP A 6 -20.61 9.72 23.73
N TRP A 7 -20.57 8.58 23.05
CA TRP A 7 -20.46 8.56 21.60
C TRP A 7 -21.69 9.17 20.93
N SER A 8 -21.44 10.01 19.92
CA SER A 8 -22.47 10.47 19.00
C SER A 8 -23.10 9.28 18.27
N ASN A 9 -24.27 9.52 17.69
CA ASN A 9 -24.81 8.63 16.67
C ASN A 9 -23.84 8.51 15.50
N TRP A 10 -23.89 7.35 14.83
CA TRP A 10 -23.18 7.13 13.59
C TRP A 10 -23.69 8.09 12.50
N SER A 11 -22.77 8.65 11.73
CA SER A 11 -23.08 9.43 10.54
C SER A 11 -23.83 8.55 9.52
N ALA A 12 -24.47 9.20 8.55
CA ALA A 12 -24.91 8.50 7.35
C ALA A 12 -23.74 7.75 6.70
N CYS A 13 -24.06 6.65 6.02
CA CYS A 13 -23.07 5.91 5.23
C CYS A 13 -22.48 6.86 4.18
N SER A 14 -21.17 6.81 3.97
CA SER A 14 -20.48 7.67 3.00
C SER A 14 -20.97 7.45 1.56
N VAL A 15 -21.64 6.34 1.30
CA VAL A 15 -22.22 5.97 0.02
C VAL A 15 -23.70 5.66 0.19
N THR A 16 -24.46 5.81 -0.89
CA THR A 16 -25.87 5.42 -0.95
C THR A 16 -26.06 3.99 -1.49
N CYS A 17 -25.00 3.37 -1.99
CA CYS A 17 -24.97 2.02 -2.54
C CYS A 17 -23.56 1.42 -2.45
N GLY A 18 -23.44 0.09 -2.32
CA GLY A 18 -22.16 -0.61 -2.14
C GLY A 18 -21.55 -0.46 -0.74
N ASN A 19 -20.26 -0.75 -0.62
CA ASN A 19 -19.55 -0.67 0.66
C ASN A 19 -19.09 0.76 0.94
N GLY A 20 -19.52 1.34 2.06
CA GLY A 20 -19.05 2.63 2.54
C GLY A 20 -18.67 2.62 4.01
N ASN A 21 -18.49 3.81 4.57
CA ASN A 21 -18.03 3.98 5.94
C ASN A 21 -18.93 4.97 6.69
N GLN A 22 -19.19 4.71 7.97
CA GLN A 22 -19.84 5.64 8.91
C GLN A 22 -18.83 6.06 9.98
N LYS A 23 -18.99 7.28 10.50
CA LYS A 23 -18.16 7.83 11.57
C LYS A 23 -19.01 8.27 12.75
N ARG A 24 -18.50 8.14 13.97
CA ARG A 24 -19.06 8.77 15.17
C ARG A 24 -17.96 9.42 15.98
N THR A 25 -18.32 10.40 16.80
CA THR A 25 -17.36 11.17 17.61
C THR A 25 -17.77 11.19 19.07
N ARG A 26 -16.81 11.30 19.98
CA ARG A 26 -17.07 11.58 21.41
C ARG A 26 -16.09 12.60 21.94
N SER A 27 -16.51 13.38 22.93
CA SER A 27 -15.61 14.28 23.67
C SER A 27 -14.83 13.49 24.72
N CYS A 28 -13.50 13.59 24.74
CA CYS A 28 -12.67 12.94 25.76
C CYS A 28 -12.09 13.92 26.80
N GLY A 29 -12.65 15.13 26.91
CA GLY A 29 -12.24 16.15 27.89
C GLY A 29 -11.84 17.50 27.26
N TYR A 30 -10.97 18.25 27.94
CA TYR A 30 -10.72 19.70 27.83
C TYR A 30 -10.42 20.31 26.44
N ALA A 31 -10.23 19.50 25.40
CA ALA A 31 -10.21 19.93 23.99
C ALA A 31 -10.12 18.75 22.99
N CYS A 32 -10.48 17.52 23.38
CA CYS A 32 -10.21 16.33 22.55
C CYS A 32 -11.49 15.66 22.06
N THR A 33 -11.45 15.25 20.78
CA THR A 33 -12.54 14.54 20.10
C THR A 33 -12.01 13.21 19.58
N ALA A 34 -12.47 12.11 20.15
CA ALA A 34 -12.18 10.77 19.63
C ALA A 34 -13.16 10.47 18.47
N THR A 35 -12.67 9.86 17.40
CA THR A 35 -13.47 9.48 16.22
C THR A 35 -13.35 7.98 15.98
N GLU A 36 -14.47 7.31 15.79
CA GLU A 36 -14.54 5.90 15.43
C GLU A 36 -15.19 5.76 14.05
N SER A 37 -14.71 4.80 13.27
CA SER A 37 -15.20 4.51 11.91
C SER A 37 -15.51 3.03 11.75
N ARG A 38 -16.66 2.71 11.15
CA ARG A 38 -17.07 1.34 10.80
C ARG A 38 -17.53 1.26 9.35
N THR A 39 -17.52 0.07 8.78
CA THR A 39 -18.12 -0.19 7.47
C THR A 39 -19.65 -0.21 7.54
N CYS A 40 -20.28 0.21 6.45
CA CYS A 40 -21.71 0.09 6.20
C CYS A 40 -21.91 -0.53 4.82
N ASP A 41 -22.74 -1.57 4.78
CA ASP A 41 -23.04 -2.28 3.54
C ASP A 41 -24.39 -1.78 3.01
N MET A 42 -24.34 -0.99 1.93
CA MET A 42 -25.52 -0.49 1.23
C MET A 42 -25.88 -1.44 0.06
N PRO A 43 -27.12 -1.38 -0.45
CA PRO A 43 -27.52 -2.14 -1.63
C PRO A 43 -26.55 -1.92 -2.80
N ASN A 44 -26.34 -2.93 -3.63
CA ASN A 44 -25.46 -2.81 -4.80
C ASN A 44 -25.82 -1.58 -5.64
N CYS A 45 -24.80 -0.85 -6.12
CA CYS A 45 -25.07 0.30 -6.96
C CYS A 45 -25.68 -0.12 -8.29
N PRO A 46 -26.82 0.47 -8.69
CA PRO A 46 -27.37 0.25 -10.02
C PRO A 46 -26.34 0.70 -11.06
N GLY A 47 -26.03 -0.18 -12.02
CA GLY A 47 -25.04 0.05 -13.08
C GLY A 47 -23.69 -0.67 -12.92
N ILE A 48 -23.41 -1.31 -11.77
CA ILE A 48 -22.17 -2.13 -11.61
C ILE A 48 -22.30 -3.49 -12.31
N GLU A 49 -23.49 -4.07 -12.36
CA GLU A 49 -23.75 -5.31 -13.11
C GLU A 49 -23.54 -5.11 -14.61
N ASP A 50 -23.88 -3.92 -15.12
CA ASP A 50 -23.69 -3.57 -16.53
C ASP A 50 -22.23 -3.29 -16.86
N ALA A 51 -21.42 -2.75 -15.94
CA ALA A 51 -19.98 -2.59 -16.16
C ALA A 51 -19.25 -3.95 -16.21
N PHE A 52 -19.64 -4.90 -15.36
CA PHE A 52 -19.07 -6.26 -15.36
C PHE A 52 -19.51 -7.05 -16.59
N LYS A 53 -20.78 -6.92 -17.01
CA LYS A 53 -21.29 -7.51 -18.25
C LYS A 53 -20.70 -6.86 -19.50
N THR A 54 -20.51 -5.55 -19.50
CA THR A 54 -19.89 -4.83 -20.63
C THR A 54 -18.41 -5.21 -20.76
N ALA A 55 -17.67 -5.28 -19.64
CA ALA A 55 -16.29 -5.78 -19.66
C ALA A 55 -16.21 -7.25 -20.12
N ALA A 56 -17.15 -8.11 -19.69
CA ALA A 56 -17.23 -9.50 -20.17
C ALA A 56 -17.60 -9.58 -21.67
N THR A 57 -18.50 -8.72 -22.14
CA THR A 57 -18.95 -8.68 -23.54
C THR A 57 -17.88 -8.09 -24.47
N GLU A 58 -17.12 -7.09 -24.02
CA GLU A 58 -15.96 -6.54 -24.75
C GLU A 58 -14.83 -7.58 -24.87
N VAL A 59 -14.63 -8.42 -23.85
CA VAL A 59 -13.71 -9.57 -23.93
C VAL A 59 -14.23 -10.64 -24.91
N SER A 60 -15.54 -10.90 -24.94
CA SER A 60 -16.16 -11.83 -25.91
C SER A 60 -16.16 -11.31 -27.36
N LEU A 61 -16.14 -10.00 -27.59
CA LEU A 61 -16.06 -9.40 -28.94
C LEU A 61 -14.64 -9.43 -29.52
N LEU A 62 -13.61 -9.53 -28.67
CA LEU A 62 -12.21 -9.62 -29.10
C LEU A 62 -11.74 -11.06 -29.37
N ALA A 63 -12.40 -12.04 -28.76
CA ALA A 63 -12.10 -13.45 -28.97
C ALA A 63 -13.09 -14.02 -30.00
N GLY A 64 -12.63 -14.16 -31.24
CA GLY A 64 -13.41 -14.76 -32.33
C GLY A 64 -14.05 -16.09 -31.92
N THR A 65 -15.16 -16.38 -32.59
CA THR A 65 -16.04 -17.54 -32.42
C THR A 65 -15.29 -18.86 -32.33
N ASP A 66 -15.07 -19.35 -31.12
CA ASP A 66 -15.03 -20.76 -30.77
C ASP A 66 -15.56 -20.87 -29.33
N GLU A 67 -16.35 -21.90 -29.06
CA GLU A 67 -17.10 -22.09 -27.81
C GLU A 67 -16.23 -21.87 -26.56
N PHE A 68 -16.32 -20.69 -25.97
CA PHE A 68 -15.63 -20.35 -24.73
C PHE A 68 -16.30 -21.09 -23.57
N ASN A 69 -15.72 -22.22 -23.19
CA ASN A 69 -16.14 -22.97 -22.02
C ASN A 69 -15.73 -22.18 -20.76
N ALA A 70 -16.71 -21.57 -20.09
CA ALA A 70 -16.49 -20.70 -18.92
C ALA A 70 -15.80 -21.40 -17.73
N THR A 71 -15.65 -22.72 -17.76
CA THR A 71 -14.82 -23.50 -16.82
C THR A 71 -13.32 -23.34 -17.05
N GLU A 72 -12.85 -22.89 -18.21
CA GLU A 72 -11.44 -22.53 -18.43
C GLU A 72 -11.10 -21.11 -17.92
N LEU A 73 -12.09 -20.24 -17.73
CA LEU A 73 -11.87 -18.89 -17.20
C LEU A 73 -11.52 -18.91 -15.69
N PHE A 74 -11.97 -19.96 -15.00
CA PHE A 74 -11.53 -20.36 -13.66
C PHE A 74 -10.61 -21.57 -13.72
N GLY A 75 -9.76 -21.66 -14.75
CA GLY A 75 -8.69 -22.64 -14.83
C GLY A 75 -7.96 -22.72 -13.49
N VAL A 76 -8.07 -23.87 -12.85
CA VAL A 76 -7.63 -24.24 -11.50
C VAL A 76 -6.10 -24.18 -11.34
N ASP A 77 -5.37 -23.51 -12.22
CA ASP A 77 -3.90 -23.55 -12.23
C ASP A 77 -3.22 -22.29 -12.81
N THR A 78 -3.84 -21.11 -12.68
CA THR A 78 -3.10 -19.85 -12.92
C THR A 78 -2.98 -19.07 -11.63
N ASP A 79 -1.75 -18.95 -11.15
CA ASP A 79 -1.43 -18.24 -9.94
C ASP A 79 -1.85 -16.77 -10.05
N SER A 80 -2.72 -16.35 -9.12
CA SER A 80 -3.27 -14.98 -9.09
C SER A 80 -2.17 -13.93 -8.92
N CYS A 81 -1.05 -14.28 -8.28
CA CYS A 81 0.11 -13.40 -8.17
C CYS A 81 0.79 -13.22 -9.53
N GLU A 82 0.96 -14.29 -10.30
CA GLU A 82 1.53 -14.22 -11.64
C GLU A 82 0.68 -13.34 -12.58
N ARG A 83 -0.65 -13.47 -12.51
CA ARG A 83 -1.58 -12.59 -13.24
C ARG A 83 -1.38 -11.12 -12.86
N TRP A 84 -1.22 -10.82 -11.56
CA TRP A 84 -0.96 -9.45 -11.09
C TRP A 84 0.39 -8.92 -11.57
N MET A 85 1.47 -9.70 -11.42
CA MET A 85 2.82 -9.33 -11.85
C MET A 85 2.87 -9.04 -13.36
N ASN A 86 2.13 -9.82 -14.15
CA ASN A 86 2.09 -9.71 -15.60
C ASN A 86 1.02 -8.73 -16.12
N CYS A 87 0.47 -7.85 -15.27
CA CYS A 87 -0.52 -6.86 -15.69
C CYS A 87 0.08 -5.85 -16.69
N LYS A 88 -0.37 -5.88 -17.95
CA LYS A 88 0.15 -5.05 -19.05
C LYS A 88 -0.64 -3.75 -19.31
N SER A 89 -1.25 -3.15 -18.30
CA SER A 89 -2.02 -1.90 -18.45
C SER A 89 -1.12 -0.70 -18.79
N ASP A 90 -1.38 -0.02 -19.90
CA ASP A 90 -0.62 1.17 -20.31
C ASP A 90 -0.90 2.39 -19.42
N PHE A 91 -2.11 2.48 -18.86
CA PHE A 91 -2.42 3.45 -17.81
C PHE A 91 -1.52 3.20 -16.59
N LEU A 92 -1.45 1.94 -16.14
CA LEU A 92 -0.67 1.58 -14.97
C LEU A 92 0.82 1.84 -15.20
N LYS A 93 1.37 1.47 -16.37
CA LYS A 93 2.76 1.77 -16.73
C LYS A 93 3.07 3.27 -16.66
N LYS A 94 2.24 4.12 -17.28
CA LYS A 94 2.40 5.58 -17.24
C LYS A 94 2.31 6.11 -15.81
N TYR A 95 1.40 5.58 -15.02
CA TYR A 95 1.27 5.92 -13.61
C TYR A 95 2.52 5.51 -12.81
N MET A 96 3.06 4.30 -12.99
CA MET A 96 4.29 3.87 -12.32
C MET A 96 5.49 4.75 -12.66
N THR A 97 5.66 5.12 -13.93
CA THR A 97 6.72 6.04 -14.35
C THR A 97 6.58 7.39 -13.63
N LYS A 98 5.35 7.89 -13.51
CA LYS A 98 5.07 9.13 -12.79
C LYS A 98 5.40 9.01 -11.30
N VAL A 99 5.00 7.91 -10.66
CA VAL A 99 5.31 7.62 -9.26
C VAL A 99 6.82 7.54 -9.03
N ALA A 100 7.56 6.84 -9.89
CA ALA A 100 9.01 6.72 -9.78
C ALA A 100 9.74 8.08 -9.90
N ASN A 101 9.20 9.03 -10.66
CA ASN A 101 9.77 10.37 -10.82
C ASN A 101 9.37 11.33 -9.69
N ASP A 102 8.18 11.16 -9.12
CA ASP A 102 7.63 12.06 -8.10
C ASP A 102 8.14 11.74 -6.70
N LEU A 103 8.41 10.46 -6.42
CA LEU A 103 8.75 10.00 -5.08
C LEU A 103 10.23 10.24 -4.72
N PRO A 104 10.52 10.63 -3.47
CA PRO A 104 11.89 10.77 -2.99
C PRO A 104 12.60 9.42 -2.89
N SER A 105 13.93 9.45 -2.91
CA SER A 105 14.71 8.27 -2.53
C SER A 105 14.67 8.01 -1.02
N CYS A 106 14.80 6.75 -0.61
CA CYS A 106 14.89 6.41 0.80
C CYS A 106 16.20 6.91 1.42
N PRO A 107 16.17 7.63 2.56
CA PRO A 107 17.37 7.96 3.33
C PRO A 107 18.07 6.69 3.83
N CYS A 108 19.40 6.64 3.77
CA CYS A 108 20.16 5.45 4.20
C CYS A 108 20.08 5.17 5.71
N SER A 109 19.78 6.19 6.51
CA SER A 109 19.58 6.08 7.96
C SER A 109 18.21 6.66 8.35
N TYR A 110 17.57 6.07 9.36
CA TYR A 110 16.30 6.55 9.88
C TYR A 110 16.45 7.99 10.42
N PRO A 111 15.71 8.99 9.91
CA PRO A 111 15.76 10.35 10.44
C PRO A 111 15.04 10.41 11.79
N THR A 112 15.78 10.41 12.90
CA THR A 112 15.23 10.22 14.25
C THR A 112 14.19 11.25 14.67
N GLU A 113 14.19 12.43 14.03
CA GLU A 113 13.22 13.50 14.26
C GLU A 113 11.80 13.06 13.90
N VAL A 114 11.65 12.13 12.94
CA VAL A 114 10.34 11.65 12.49
C VAL A 114 9.59 10.84 13.56
N ALA A 115 10.31 10.34 14.57
CA ALA A 115 9.72 9.58 15.66
C ALA A 115 8.83 10.44 16.57
N TYR A 116 9.09 11.75 16.63
CA TYR A 116 8.38 12.69 17.50
C TYR A 116 7.46 13.64 16.74
N SER A 117 7.77 13.92 15.47
CA SER A 117 7.02 14.86 14.64
C SER A 117 7.25 14.55 13.15
N THR A 118 6.79 15.41 12.26
CA THR A 118 7.19 15.35 10.85
C THR A 118 8.58 15.98 10.66
N ALA A 119 9.39 15.46 9.75
CA ALA A 119 10.70 16.03 9.43
C ALA A 119 10.87 16.27 7.92
N ASP A 120 11.53 17.37 7.55
CA ASP A 120 11.93 17.64 6.17
C ASP A 120 13.32 17.05 5.92
N VAL A 121 13.41 16.11 4.97
CA VAL A 121 14.65 15.43 4.61
C VAL A 121 15.03 15.79 3.17
N HIS A 122 16.28 16.18 2.98
CA HIS A 122 16.81 16.50 1.65
C HIS A 122 17.06 15.23 0.84
N ASP A 123 16.47 15.15 -0.35
CA ASP A 123 16.75 14.08 -1.31
C ASP A 123 17.76 14.58 -2.36
N ALA A 124 19.00 14.10 -2.26
CA ALA A 124 20.10 14.53 -3.11
C ALA A 124 19.88 14.24 -4.62
N PRO A 125 19.32 13.07 -5.02
CA PRO A 125 19.04 12.78 -6.43
C PRO A 125 18.08 13.79 -7.08
N THR A 126 17.01 14.19 -6.40
CA THR A 126 16.03 15.15 -6.93
C THR A 126 16.36 16.61 -6.59
N ARG A 127 17.32 16.84 -5.68
CA ARG A 127 17.67 18.17 -5.11
C ARG A 127 16.47 18.90 -4.48
N ARG A 128 15.57 18.15 -3.85
CA ARG A 128 14.34 18.67 -3.22
C ARG A 128 14.24 18.18 -1.78
N ASN A 129 13.56 18.93 -0.94
CA ASN A 129 13.21 18.49 0.40
C ASN A 129 11.84 17.83 0.36
N PHE A 130 11.71 16.72 1.08
CA PHE A 130 10.45 16.00 1.24
C PHE A 130 10.12 15.87 2.70
N ARG A 131 8.83 16.00 3.02
CA ARG A 131 8.34 15.86 4.38
C ARG A 131 8.03 14.38 4.66
N TRP A 132 8.56 13.89 5.76
CA TRP A 132 8.42 12.50 6.21
C TRP A 132 7.76 12.45 7.58
N LYS A 133 7.16 11.30 7.86
CA LYS A 133 6.62 10.96 9.18
C LYS A 133 6.88 9.50 9.50
N ASP A 134 6.84 9.17 10.78
CA ASP A 134 6.91 7.78 11.23
C ASP A 134 5.71 6.96 10.72
N ALA A 135 6.01 5.73 10.31
CA ALA A 135 5.10 4.69 9.88
C ALA A 135 5.45 3.35 10.58
N SER A 136 5.97 3.42 11.80
CA SER A 136 6.33 2.26 12.63
C SER A 136 5.17 1.77 13.51
N GLY A 137 4.01 2.43 13.42
CA GLY A 137 2.86 2.15 14.27
C GLY A 137 2.10 0.86 13.92
N PRO A 138 1.28 0.35 14.85
CA PRO A 138 0.57 -0.94 14.69
C PRO A 138 -0.42 -0.99 13.51
N LYS A 139 -0.85 0.18 13.01
CA LYS A 139 -1.74 0.28 11.85
C LYS A 139 -1.12 -0.26 10.56
N GLU A 140 0.21 -0.22 10.46
CA GLU A 140 0.96 -0.67 9.28
C GLU A 140 1.24 -2.19 9.33
N LYS A 141 0.92 -2.86 10.46
CA LYS A 141 1.06 -4.32 10.65
C LYS A 141 2.42 -4.86 10.19
N LEU A 142 3.50 -4.17 10.57
CA LEU A 142 4.86 -4.48 10.12
C LEU A 142 5.28 -5.91 10.42
N GLU A 143 4.87 -6.48 11.56
CA GLU A 143 5.17 -7.88 11.91
C GLU A 143 4.64 -8.90 10.88
N ILE A 144 3.63 -8.54 10.09
CA ILE A 144 3.08 -9.38 9.03
C ILE A 144 3.74 -9.04 7.69
N TYR A 145 3.73 -7.76 7.29
CA TYR A 145 4.10 -7.36 5.92
C TYR A 145 5.57 -6.98 5.74
N LYS A 146 6.27 -6.71 6.85
CA LYS A 146 7.67 -6.25 6.92
C LYS A 146 8.36 -6.81 8.19
N PRO A 147 8.37 -8.14 8.41
CA PRO A 147 8.68 -8.74 9.71
C PRO A 147 10.10 -8.49 10.25
N THR A 148 11.06 -8.09 9.39
CA THR A 148 12.44 -7.74 9.82
C THR A 148 12.66 -6.23 9.93
N ALA A 149 11.63 -5.42 9.70
CA ALA A 149 11.69 -3.97 9.89
C ALA A 149 11.36 -3.62 11.33
N ARG A 150 12.17 -2.74 11.91
CA ARG A 150 11.93 -2.18 13.24
C ARG A 150 11.27 -0.81 13.17
N TYR A 151 11.70 -0.01 12.21
CA TYR A 151 11.19 1.34 11.99
C TYR A 151 10.79 1.48 10.54
N CYS A 152 9.73 2.21 10.25
CA CYS A 152 9.42 2.63 8.90
C CYS A 152 9.01 4.10 8.90
N ILE A 153 9.23 4.77 7.77
CA ILE A 153 8.81 6.14 7.54
C ILE A 153 8.05 6.21 6.23
N ARG A 154 7.20 7.23 6.11
CA ARG A 154 6.44 7.49 4.91
C ARG A 154 6.54 8.94 4.48
N SER A 155 6.74 9.19 3.19
CA SER A 155 6.68 10.54 2.64
C SER A 155 5.24 11.05 2.71
N MET A 156 5.08 12.32 3.01
CA MET A 156 3.78 12.97 3.07
C MET A 156 3.35 13.45 1.68
N LEU A 157 2.03 13.45 1.44
CA LEU A 157 1.47 14.11 0.27
C LEU A 157 1.51 15.63 0.47
N THR A 158 1.82 16.37 -0.60
CA THR A 158 1.76 17.83 -0.64
C THR A 158 0.72 18.28 -1.68
N LEU A 159 0.38 19.56 -1.68
CA LEU A 159 -0.52 20.14 -2.71
C LEU A 159 0.09 20.07 -4.12
N GLU A 160 1.41 19.93 -4.22
CA GLU A 160 2.15 19.78 -5.47
C GLU A 160 2.29 18.32 -5.91
N SER A 161 1.91 17.35 -5.05
CA SER A 161 1.99 15.94 -5.40
C SER A 161 1.11 15.64 -6.60
N THR A 162 1.72 15.14 -7.68
CA THR A 162 0.98 14.85 -8.91
C THR A 162 0.45 13.41 -8.97
N THR A 163 0.71 12.63 -7.92
CA THR A 163 0.16 11.30 -7.64
C THR A 163 -0.31 11.20 -6.19
N LEU A 164 -1.08 10.14 -5.89
CA LEU A 164 -1.51 9.78 -4.53
C LEU A 164 -0.50 8.86 -3.83
N ALA A 165 0.64 8.60 -4.48
CA ALA A 165 1.64 7.67 -4.01
C ALA A 165 2.46 8.29 -2.87
N ALA A 166 2.99 7.43 -2.02
CA ALA A 166 3.91 7.79 -0.96
C ALA A 166 5.08 6.82 -0.94
N GLN A 167 6.29 7.34 -0.79
CA GLN A 167 7.45 6.52 -0.56
C GLN A 167 7.36 5.95 0.86
N HIS A 168 7.55 4.65 0.99
CA HIS A 168 7.63 3.96 2.27
C HIS A 168 9.02 3.33 2.38
N CYS A 169 9.73 3.63 3.46
CA CYS A 169 11.09 3.17 3.70
C CYS A 169 11.14 2.49 5.07
N CYS A 170 11.79 1.34 5.15
CA CYS A 170 11.88 0.58 6.39
C CYS A 170 13.34 0.34 6.78
N TYR A 171 13.59 0.25 8.08
CA TYR A 171 14.90 0.25 8.70
C TYR A 171 14.97 -0.89 9.73
N ASN A 172 16.14 -1.48 9.87
CA ASN A 172 16.40 -2.51 10.88
C ASN A 172 16.61 -1.88 12.27
N ASP A 173 16.90 -2.72 13.27
CA ASP A 173 17.15 -2.28 14.65
C ASP A 173 18.29 -1.27 14.80
N ASN A 174 19.24 -1.29 13.86
CA ASN A 174 20.37 -0.36 13.80
C ASN A 174 20.06 0.92 13.03
N MET A 175 18.78 1.21 12.75
CA MET A 175 18.33 2.39 12.00
C MET A 175 18.92 2.49 10.58
N LYS A 176 19.38 1.37 10.00
CA LYS A 176 19.88 1.31 8.63
C LYS A 176 18.77 0.89 7.67
N LEU A 177 18.69 1.55 6.52
CA LEU A 177 17.71 1.25 5.47
C LEU A 177 17.80 -0.22 5.09
N ILE A 178 16.66 -0.91 5.07
CA ILE A 178 16.54 -2.27 4.55
C ILE A 178 16.34 -2.13 3.03
N THR A 179 17.40 -2.32 2.26
CA THR A 179 17.41 -2.09 0.81
C THR A 179 16.82 -3.26 0.03
N ARG A 180 16.72 -4.45 0.65
CA ARG A 180 16.22 -5.69 0.03
C ARG A 180 15.70 -6.67 1.09
N GLY A 181 15.07 -7.76 0.67
CA GLY A 181 14.54 -8.78 1.59
C GLY A 181 13.15 -8.50 2.13
N LYS A 182 12.70 -9.34 3.07
CA LYS A 182 11.29 -9.38 3.54
C LYS A 182 10.84 -8.17 4.37
N GLY A 183 11.78 -7.43 4.95
CA GLY A 183 11.49 -6.18 5.67
C GLY A 183 11.67 -4.90 4.85
N ALA A 184 12.04 -4.99 3.58
CA ALA A 184 12.27 -3.81 2.76
C ALA A 184 10.96 -3.06 2.49
N GLY A 185 10.98 -1.74 2.69
CA GLY A 185 9.85 -0.87 2.39
C GLY A 185 9.69 -0.68 0.88
N THR A 186 8.45 -0.68 0.40
CA THR A 186 8.11 -0.51 -1.02
C THR A 186 7.21 0.70 -1.20
N PRO A 187 7.29 1.45 -2.32
CA PRO A 187 6.39 2.57 -2.56
C PRO A 187 4.90 2.17 -2.48
N ASN A 188 4.10 2.95 -1.77
CA ASN A 188 2.65 2.82 -1.76
C ASN A 188 2.09 3.63 -2.91
N LEU A 189 1.31 3.04 -3.81
CA LEU A 189 0.61 3.81 -4.85
C LEU A 189 -0.49 4.68 -4.28
N ILE A 190 -1.08 4.27 -3.15
CA ILE A 190 -2.06 5.07 -2.44
C ILE A 190 -1.57 5.27 -1.00
N SER A 191 -1.31 6.52 -0.65
CA SER A 191 -0.94 6.89 0.72
C SER A 191 -2.03 6.51 1.72
N THR A 192 -1.64 5.94 2.86
CA THR A 192 -2.56 5.66 3.98
C THR A 192 -3.21 6.92 4.55
N GLU A 193 -2.65 8.10 4.31
CA GLU A 193 -3.28 9.39 4.64
C GLU A 193 -4.46 9.74 3.72
N PHE A 194 -4.39 9.31 2.46
CA PHE A 194 -5.46 9.56 1.50
C PHE A 194 -6.61 8.59 1.73
N SER A 195 -6.32 7.29 1.73
CA SER A 195 -7.31 6.25 1.98
C SER A 195 -6.64 4.95 2.41
N ALA A 196 -6.91 4.52 3.64
CA ALA A 196 -6.45 3.22 4.15
C ALA A 196 -7.09 2.04 3.39
N ASP A 197 -8.35 2.16 2.98
CA ASP A 197 -9.07 1.12 2.26
C ASP A 197 -8.52 0.92 0.84
N LEU A 198 -8.21 2.01 0.14
CA LEU A 198 -7.56 1.94 -1.18
C LEU A 198 -6.11 1.48 -1.08
N HIS A 199 -5.36 1.95 -0.07
CA HIS A 199 -4.03 1.44 0.22
C HIS A 199 -4.04 -0.08 0.41
N TYR A 200 -4.97 -0.59 1.23
CA TYR A 200 -5.12 -2.02 1.43
C TYR A 200 -5.38 -2.76 0.10
N LYS A 201 -6.31 -2.27 -0.72
CA LYS A 201 -6.66 -2.91 -1.99
C LYS A 201 -5.54 -2.86 -3.04
N VAL A 202 -4.79 -1.77 -3.11
CA VAL A 202 -3.82 -1.52 -4.19
C VAL A 202 -2.41 -1.97 -3.80
N ASP A 203 -2.02 -1.77 -2.55
CA ASP A 203 -0.64 -1.97 -2.10
C ASP A 203 -0.46 -3.26 -1.27
N ILE A 204 -1.48 -3.66 -0.50
CA ILE A 204 -1.40 -4.83 0.41
C ILE A 204 -1.98 -6.10 -0.20
N LEU A 205 -3.15 -6.05 -0.86
CA LEU A 205 -3.77 -7.22 -1.46
C LEU A 205 -2.83 -7.96 -2.43
N PRO A 206 -2.02 -7.30 -3.28
CA PRO A 206 -1.11 -8.04 -4.14
C PRO A 206 -0.08 -8.88 -3.39
N TRP A 207 0.40 -8.40 -2.23
CA TRP A 207 1.29 -9.18 -1.37
C TRP A 207 0.58 -10.43 -0.83
N ILE A 208 -0.68 -10.30 -0.42
CA ILE A 208 -1.52 -11.41 0.06
C ILE A 208 -1.81 -12.41 -1.07
N ILE A 209 -2.08 -11.93 -2.28
CA ILE A 209 -2.32 -12.76 -3.46
C ILE A 209 -1.05 -13.54 -3.85
N CYS A 210 0.13 -12.97 -3.61
CA CYS A 210 1.41 -13.67 -3.68
C CYS A 210 1.70 -14.58 -2.48
N LYS A 211 0.70 -14.88 -1.64
CA LYS A 211 0.80 -15.76 -0.47
C LYS A 211 1.91 -15.35 0.51
N GLY A 212 2.32 -14.09 0.50
CA GLY A 212 3.42 -13.59 1.31
C GLY A 212 4.81 -13.80 0.71
N ASP A 213 4.93 -14.33 -0.52
CA ASP A 213 6.18 -14.35 -1.28
C ASP A 213 6.57 -12.90 -1.64
N TRP A 214 7.32 -12.30 -0.72
CA TRP A 214 7.85 -10.95 -0.85
C TRP A 214 8.79 -10.82 -2.06
N SER A 215 9.42 -11.91 -2.50
CA SER A 215 10.41 -11.87 -3.58
C SER A 215 9.74 -11.55 -4.91
N ARG A 216 8.58 -12.15 -5.15
CA ARG A 216 7.73 -11.90 -6.33
C ARG A 216 7.06 -10.54 -6.25
N TYR A 217 6.53 -10.19 -5.08
CA TYR A 217 5.98 -8.85 -4.86
C TYR A 217 7.01 -7.75 -5.17
N ASN A 218 8.24 -7.89 -4.66
CA ASN A 218 9.31 -6.91 -4.84
C ASN A 218 9.81 -6.82 -6.29
N GLN A 219 9.64 -7.85 -7.12
CA GLN A 219 9.94 -7.74 -8.55
C GLN A 219 9.01 -6.75 -9.26
N ALA A 220 7.72 -6.75 -8.90
CA ALA A 220 6.75 -5.80 -9.42
C ALA A 220 6.75 -4.46 -8.65
N ARG A 221 7.17 -4.48 -7.38
CA ARG A 221 7.24 -3.34 -6.45
C ARG A 221 8.62 -3.25 -5.80
N PRO A 222 9.65 -2.79 -6.53
CA PRO A 222 10.99 -2.77 -5.98
C PRO A 222 11.10 -1.81 -4.78
N PRO A 223 11.83 -2.20 -3.72
CA PRO A 223 12.27 -1.27 -2.69
C PRO A 223 13.07 -0.12 -3.29
N ASN A 224 12.99 1.05 -2.67
CA ASN A 224 13.70 2.23 -3.16
C ASN A 224 15.10 2.29 -2.52
N ASN A 225 16.15 2.14 -3.35
CA ASN A 225 17.54 2.41 -2.98
C ASN A 225 18.16 3.49 -3.88
N GLY A 226 17.43 4.57 -4.16
CA GLY A 226 17.87 5.64 -5.07
C GLY A 226 19.15 6.36 -4.62
N GLN A 227 19.45 6.35 -3.31
CA GLN A 227 20.68 6.93 -2.74
C GLN A 227 21.89 5.97 -2.76
N LYS A 228 21.75 4.76 -3.30
CA LYS A 228 22.82 3.74 -3.35
C LYS A 228 23.39 3.42 -1.97
N CYS A 229 22.51 3.22 -1.00
CA CYS A 229 22.87 2.79 0.33
C CYS A 229 23.49 1.37 0.29
N PRO A 230 24.37 1.03 1.25
CA PRO A 230 24.93 -0.31 1.37
C PRO A 230 23.82 -1.37 1.47
N ASP A 231 24.07 -2.53 0.87
CA ASP A 231 23.10 -3.61 0.89
C ASP A 231 22.78 -4.10 2.30
N ASN A 232 21.50 -4.20 2.59
CA ASN A 232 20.97 -4.62 3.87
C ASN A 232 19.64 -5.36 3.67
N PRO A 233 19.54 -6.63 4.07
CA PRO A 233 20.56 -7.44 4.75
C PRO A 233 21.75 -7.84 3.85
N GLN A 234 22.80 -8.44 4.44
CA GLN A 234 23.94 -8.99 3.70
C GLN A 234 23.52 -10.17 2.83
N ASP A 235 24.38 -10.58 1.89
CA ASP A 235 24.03 -11.58 0.87
C ASP A 235 23.55 -12.90 1.47
N GLU A 236 24.25 -13.42 2.47
CA GLU A 236 23.91 -14.69 3.15
C GLU A 236 22.49 -14.67 3.73
N ASP A 237 22.17 -13.63 4.52
CA ASP A 237 20.84 -13.43 5.11
C ASP A 237 19.77 -13.19 4.04
N TYR A 238 20.11 -12.46 2.98
CA TYR A 238 19.19 -12.19 1.86
C TYR A 238 18.82 -13.48 1.14
N TYR A 239 19.80 -14.32 0.81
CA TYR A 239 19.56 -15.60 0.13
C TYR A 239 18.74 -16.55 1.00
N LYS A 240 19.02 -16.61 2.30
CA LYS A 240 18.19 -17.39 3.24
C LYS A 240 16.74 -16.91 3.24
N GLN A 241 16.50 -15.60 3.32
CA GLN A 241 15.15 -15.05 3.24
C GLN A 241 14.46 -15.34 1.90
N PHE A 242 15.23 -15.41 0.81
CA PHE A 242 14.74 -15.67 -0.53
C PHE A 242 14.35 -17.13 -0.72
N GLU A 243 15.15 -18.07 -0.18
CA GLU A 243 14.82 -19.50 -0.14
C GLU A 243 13.55 -19.74 0.67
N GLU A 244 13.44 -19.16 1.87
CA GLU A 244 12.24 -19.20 2.72
C GLU A 244 10.98 -18.72 1.98
N ALA A 245 11.10 -17.72 1.11
CA ALA A 245 9.97 -17.15 0.38
C ALA A 245 9.40 -18.09 -0.69
N ARG A 246 10.25 -18.95 -1.27
CA ARG A 246 9.89 -19.88 -2.36
C ARG A 246 9.21 -21.16 -1.89
N GLU A 247 9.19 -21.40 -0.57
CA GLU A 247 8.54 -22.56 0.04
C GLU A 247 7.02 -22.35 0.27
N PHE A 248 6.48 -21.17 -0.06
CA PHE A 248 5.06 -20.79 0.08
C PHE A 248 4.34 -20.61 -1.28
#